data_AF-A0A5N9EEK1-F1
#
_entry.id   AF-A0A5N9EEK1-F1
#
_cell.length_a   1.000
_cell.length_b   1.000
_cell.length_c   1.000
_cell.angle_alpha   90.00
_cell.angle_beta   90.00
_cell.angle_gamma   90.00
#
_symmetry.space_group_name_H-M   'P 1'
#
loop_
_entity.id
_entity.type
_entity.pdbx_description
1 polymer ?
#
loop_
_entity_poly.entity_id
_entity_poly.type
_entity_poly.pdbx_seq_one_letter_code
_entity_poly.pdbx_strand_id
1 'polypeptide(L)'
;YPDQLPKQLNEFIESAHESGLYTVRIIHGHGQGILKSETIKFLGKNPKVLRWYAAGPAEGGYGATIAELNYGGHKPFNRKHTNSITPRSLTKQHSSDH
;
A
#
# COMPACT_ATOMS: atom_id res chain seq x y z
N TYR A 1 -11.16 19.83 12.76
CA TYR A 1 -9.76 19.42 12.86
C TYR A 1 -9.28 18.74 11.56
N PRO A 2 -9.09 19.48 10.46
CA PRO A 2 -8.55 18.89 9.22
C PRO A 2 -7.04 18.64 9.30
N ASP A 3 -6.27 19.53 9.95
CA ASP A 3 -4.80 19.54 9.85
C ASP A 3 -4.07 18.57 10.79
N GLN A 4 -4.76 18.08 11.82
CA GLN A 4 -4.18 17.14 12.79
C GLN A 4 -3.97 15.74 12.22
N LEU A 5 -4.89 15.28 11.36
CA LEU A 5 -4.86 13.93 10.80
C LEU A 5 -3.69 13.71 9.83
N PRO A 6 -3.37 14.63 8.90
CA PRO A 6 -2.15 14.54 8.09
C PRO A 6 -0.86 14.53 8.93
N LYS A 7 -0.80 15.30 10.04
CA LYS A 7 0.37 15.31 10.94
C LYS A 7 0.55 13.96 11.64
N GLN A 8 -0.52 13.41 12.21
CA GLN A 8 -0.50 12.09 12.87
C GLN A 8 -0.17 10.96 11.89
N LEU A 9 -0.71 11.02 10.66
CA LEU A 9 -0.36 10.08 9.59
C LEU A 9 1.13 10.18 9.20
N ASN A 10 1.70 11.38 9.15
CA ASN A 10 3.12 11.55 8.87
C ASN A 10 3.98 10.96 9.99
N GLU A 11 3.76 11.36 11.24
CA GLU A 11 4.51 10.85 12.41
C GLU A 11 4.43 9.32 12.52
N PHE A 12 3.27 8.73 12.25
CA PHE A 12 3.10 7.27 12.22
C PHE A 12 3.90 6.60 11.09
N ILE A 13 3.83 7.14 9.87
CA ILE A 13 4.56 6.60 8.71
C ILE A 13 6.07 6.78 8.89
N GLU A 14 6.51 7.86 9.51
CA GLU A 14 7.92 8.11 9.84
C GLU A 14 8.44 7.16 10.90
N SER A 15 7.74 7.01 12.02
CA SER A 15 8.12 6.04 13.06
C SER A 15 8.16 4.61 12.51
N ALA A 16 7.23 4.22 11.64
CA ALA A 16 7.25 2.93 10.97
C ALA A 16 8.42 2.78 9.97
N HIS A 17 8.78 3.85 9.27
CA HIS A 17 9.92 3.91 8.36
C HIS A 17 11.27 3.86 9.09
N GLU A 18 11.39 4.49 10.25
CA GLU A 18 12.56 4.38 11.12
C GLU A 18 12.66 3.00 11.77
N SER A 19 11.52 2.37 12.08
CA SER A 19 11.43 1.04 12.70
C SER A 19 11.58 -0.15 11.71
N GLY A 20 11.81 0.08 10.42
CA GLY A 20 11.99 -1.01 9.44
C GLY A 20 10.71 -1.77 9.03
N LEU A 21 9.51 -1.24 9.30
CA LEU A 21 8.23 -1.94 9.11
C LEU A 21 7.70 -1.95 7.67
N TYR A 22 8.08 -2.95 6.86
CA TYR A 22 7.65 -3.17 5.46
C TYR A 22 6.19 -2.85 5.12
N THR A 23 5.26 -3.04 6.05
CA THR A 23 3.83 -2.83 5.84
C THR A 23 3.17 -2.36 7.13
N VAL A 24 2.31 -1.34 7.04
CA VAL A 24 1.50 -0.84 8.16
C VAL A 24 0.01 -0.88 7.83
N ARG A 25 -0.82 -1.05 8.86
CA ARG A 25 -2.28 -1.01 8.77
C ARG A 25 -2.82 0.24 9.46
N ILE A 26 -3.48 1.10 8.68
CA ILE A 26 -4.12 2.32 9.14
C ILE A 26 -5.62 2.04 9.28
N ILE A 27 -6.11 2.02 10.52
CA ILE A 27 -7.52 1.79 10.83
C ILE A 27 -8.22 3.15 10.91
N HIS A 28 -9.15 3.39 9.98
CA HIS A 28 -9.93 4.63 9.90
C HIS A 28 -11.44 4.42 10.13
N GLY A 29 -11.85 3.18 10.38
CA GLY A 29 -13.23 2.80 10.66
C GLY A 29 -14.17 2.88 9.46
N HIS A 30 -15.43 2.50 9.71
CA HIS A 30 -16.50 2.36 8.72
C HIS A 30 -17.42 3.59 8.64
N GLY A 31 -16.93 4.78 9.00
CA GLY A 31 -17.70 6.03 8.94
C GLY A 31 -17.95 6.51 7.50
N GLN A 32 -18.33 7.79 7.33
CA GLN A 32 -18.66 8.43 6.04
C GLN A 32 -17.50 8.52 5.01
N GLY A 33 -16.41 7.75 5.17
CA GLY A 33 -15.29 7.72 4.23
C GLY A 33 -14.37 8.95 4.24
N ILE A 34 -14.63 9.96 5.08
CA ILE A 34 -13.81 11.17 5.22
C ILE A 34 -12.37 10.79 5.62
N LEU A 35 -12.22 10.07 6.74
CA LEU A 35 -10.91 9.62 7.23
C LEU A 35 -10.16 8.74 6.21
N LYS A 36 -10.88 7.85 5.52
CA LYS A 36 -10.35 7.05 4.41
C LYS A 36 -9.84 7.91 3.26
N SER A 37 -10.61 8.91 2.86
CA SER A 37 -10.28 9.82 1.75
C SER A 37 -9.04 10.64 2.07
N GLU A 38 -8.92 11.20 3.28
CA GLU A 38 -7.73 11.92 3.71
C GLU A 38 -6.52 11.01 3.88
N THR A 39 -6.69 9.79 4.41
CA THR A 39 -5.63 8.76 4.46
C THR A 39 -5.10 8.47 3.06
N ILE A 40 -5.98 8.22 2.08
CA ILE A 40 -5.59 7.94 0.69
C ILE A 40 -4.88 9.13 0.05
N LYS A 41 -5.40 10.36 0.22
CA LYS A 41 -4.78 11.60 -0.27
C LYS A 41 -3.39 11.82 0.32
N PHE A 42 -3.20 11.50 1.60
CA PHE A 42 -1.91 11.61 2.29
C PHE A 42 -0.92 10.56 1.77
N LEU A 43 -1.31 9.28 1.76
CA LEU A 43 -0.45 8.18 1.31
C LEU A 43 -0.03 8.35 -0.16
N GLY A 44 -0.91 8.84 -1.02
CA GLY A 44 -0.59 9.14 -2.43
C GLY A 44 0.38 10.30 -2.66
N LYS A 45 0.69 11.10 -1.62
CA LYS A 45 1.67 12.20 -1.67
C LYS A 45 2.97 11.90 -0.92
N ASN A 46 3.03 10.83 -0.12
CA ASN A 46 4.16 10.56 0.77
C ASN A 46 5.22 9.68 0.08
N PRO A 47 6.47 10.16 -0.13
CA PRO A 47 7.51 9.41 -0.83
C PRO A 47 8.03 8.18 -0.07
N LYS A 48 7.73 8.07 1.24
CA LYS A 48 8.06 6.88 2.05
C LYS A 48 7.07 5.73 1.81
N VAL A 49 5.96 5.95 1.08
CA VAL A 49 4.95 4.95 0.74
C VAL A 49 5.18 4.44 -0.69
N LEU A 50 5.29 3.12 -0.85
CA LEU A 50 5.45 2.46 -2.14
C LEU A 50 4.10 2.21 -2.83
N ARG A 51 3.11 1.71 -2.08
CA ARG A 51 1.72 1.54 -2.54
C ARG A 51 0.77 1.39 -1.35
N TRP A 52 -0.53 1.56 -1.59
CA TRP A 52 -1.58 1.36 -0.60
C TRP A 52 -2.81 0.68 -1.21
N TYR A 53 -3.60 0.00 -0.39
CA TYR A 53 -4.83 -0.71 -0.78
C TYR A 53 -5.75 -0.92 0.44
N ALA A 54 -7.03 -1.22 0.21
CA ALA A 54 -7.95 -1.58 1.29
C ALA A 54 -7.53 -2.92 1.94
N ALA A 55 -7.71 -3.05 3.26
CA ALA A 55 -7.37 -4.28 3.97
C ALA A 55 -8.26 -5.46 3.56
N GLY A 56 -7.75 -6.69 3.74
CA GLY A 56 -8.57 -7.89 3.53
C GLY A 56 -9.75 -7.96 4.51
N PRO A 57 -10.81 -8.75 4.24
CA PRO A 57 -11.97 -8.87 5.13
C PRO A 57 -11.60 -9.24 6.58
N ALA A 58 -10.62 -10.14 6.76
CA ALA A 58 -10.11 -10.55 8.07
C ALA A 58 -9.20 -9.50 8.76
N GLU A 59 -8.82 -8.43 8.06
CA GLU A 59 -7.89 -7.40 8.54
C GLU A 59 -8.55 -6.03 8.75
N GLY A 60 -9.89 -5.97 8.74
CA GLY A 60 -10.68 -4.75 8.89
C GLY A 60 -11.36 -4.26 7.61
N GLY A 61 -11.16 -4.93 6.48
CA GLY A 61 -11.89 -4.70 5.23
C GLY A 61 -11.88 -3.22 4.78
N TYR A 62 -13.07 -2.71 4.43
CA TYR A 62 -13.24 -1.31 4.03
C TYR A 62 -12.98 -0.29 5.13
N GLY A 63 -12.85 -0.70 6.41
CA GLY A 63 -12.52 0.16 7.54
C GLY A 63 -11.04 0.35 7.81
N ALA A 64 -10.15 -0.28 7.02
CA ALA A 64 -8.71 -0.13 7.13
C ALA A 64 -8.01 -0.04 5.76
N THR A 65 -6.89 0.68 5.73
CA THR A 65 -6.00 0.79 4.57
C THR A 65 -4.64 0.21 4.95
N ILE A 66 -4.10 -0.65 4.09
CA ILE A 66 -2.74 -1.19 4.19
C ILE A 66 -1.83 -0.29 3.36
N ALA A 67 -0.72 0.15 3.93
CA ALA A 67 0.34 0.88 3.23
C ALA A 67 1.65 0.10 3.30
N GLU A 68 2.29 -0.11 2.14
CA GLU A 68 3.63 -0.69 2.05
C GLU A 68 4.66 0.43 1.95
N LEU A 69 5.72 0.38 2.75
CA LEU A 69 6.69 1.47 2.89
C LEU A 69 8.01 1.15 2.16
N ASN A 70 8.71 2.20 1.73
CA ASN A 70 9.89 2.11 0.88
C ASN A 70 11.20 2.18 1.69
N TYR A 71 11.81 1.03 1.96
CA TYR A 71 13.03 0.90 2.79
C TYR A 71 14.36 1.02 2.03
N GLY A 72 14.36 1.52 0.79
CA GLY A 72 15.59 1.92 0.07
C GLY A 72 16.59 0.82 -0.30
N GLY A 73 16.43 -0.43 0.16
CA GLY A 73 17.43 -1.49 -0.08
C GLY A 73 16.94 -2.94 -0.08
N HIS A 74 15.72 -3.24 0.37
CA HIS A 74 15.21 -4.61 0.44
C HIS A 74 14.19 -4.93 -0.65
N LYS A 75 14.40 -6.06 -1.36
CA LYS A 75 13.37 -6.66 -2.21
C LYS A 75 12.09 -6.86 -1.39
N PRO A 76 10.90 -6.57 -1.94
CA PRO A 76 9.64 -6.76 -1.22
C PRO A 76 9.56 -8.21 -0.71
N PHE A 77 9.27 -8.38 0.58
CA PHE A 77 9.15 -9.70 1.19
C PHE A 77 8.16 -10.53 0.37
N ASN A 78 8.61 -11.73 -0.01
CA ASN A 78 8.13 -12.44 -1.20
C ASN A 78 6.63 -12.77 -1.18
N ARG A 79 5.80 -11.94 -1.82
CA ARG A 79 4.37 -12.21 -2.10
C ARG A 79 4.12 -12.89 -3.46
N LYS A 80 5.10 -13.62 -4.01
CA LYS A 80 4.89 -14.50 -5.18
C LYS A 80 4.47 -15.94 -4.84
N HIS A 81 4.01 -16.18 -3.62
CA HIS A 81 2.97 -17.18 -3.39
C HIS A 81 1.65 -16.44 -3.12
N THR A 82 0.69 -16.60 -4.03
CA THR A 82 -0.75 -16.26 -3.84
C THR A 82 -1.03 -14.73 -3.74
N ASN A 83 -1.46 -13.97 -4.77
CA ASN A 83 -2.26 -14.27 -5.96
C ASN A 83 -2.04 -13.26 -7.13
N SER A 84 -0.84 -13.18 -7.72
CA SER A 84 -0.67 -12.56 -9.06
C SER A 84 0.67 -12.94 -9.70
N ILE A 85 0.68 -14.08 -10.40
CA ILE A 85 1.60 -14.26 -11.51
C ILE A 85 0.87 -13.69 -12.72
N THR A 86 1.26 -12.49 -13.15
CA THR A 86 0.94 -12.02 -14.50
C THR A 86 1.39 -13.10 -15.49
N PRO A 87 0.50 -13.64 -16.34
CA PRO A 87 0.90 -14.61 -17.35
C PRO A 87 1.81 -13.91 -18.37
N ARG A 88 3.14 -14.03 -18.18
CA ARG A 88 4.14 -13.39 -19.03
C ARG A 88 4.36 -14.19 -20.31
N SER A 89 3.28 -14.34 -21.08
CA SER A 89 3.21 -15.04 -22.36
C SER A 89 2.49 -14.20 -23.44
N LEU A 90 2.72 -12.89 -23.45
CA LEU A 90 2.25 -11.98 -24.51
C LEU A 90 3.35 -10.98 -24.94
N THR A 91 4.57 -11.47 -25.18
CA THR A 91 5.50 -10.81 -26.12
C THR A 91 6.64 -11.73 -26.58
N LYS A 92 6.45 -12.37 -27.73
CA LYS A 92 7.46 -12.41 -28.79
C LYS A 92 6.77 -12.64 -30.13
N GLN A 93 7.03 -11.77 -31.10
CA GLN A 93 6.62 -11.99 -32.50
C GLN A 93 7.69 -12.78 -33.26
N HIS A 94 7.35 -13.09 -34.51
CA HIS A 94 8.18 -13.50 -35.65
C HIS A 94 8.39 -15.00 -35.90
N SER A 95 7.95 -15.42 -37.10
CA SER A 95 8.48 -16.47 -38.01
C SER A 95 8.88 -17.85 -37.43
N SER A 96 8.55 -19.00 -38.03
CA SER A 96 7.87 -19.35 -39.29
C SER A 96 7.49 -20.87 -39.20
N ASP A 97 7.00 -21.64 -40.18
CA ASP A 97 6.79 -21.57 -41.65
C ASP A 97 5.49 -22.34 -42.02
N HIS A 98 4.98 -22.21 -43.25
CA HIS A 98 4.29 -23.22 -44.09
C HIS A 98 4.17 -22.69 -45.53
#